data_AF-A0A9D0VJA1-F1
#
_entry.id   AF-A0A9D0VJA1-F1
#
_cell.length_a   1.000
_cell.length_b   1.000
_cell.length_c   1.000
_cell.angle_alpha   90.00
_cell.angle_beta   90.00
_cell.angle_gamma   90.00
#
_symmetry.space_group_name_H-M   'P 1'
#
loop_
_entity.id
_entity.type
_entity.pdbx_description
1 polymer ?
#
loop_
_entity_poly.entity_id
_entity_poly.type
_entity_poly.pdbx_seq_one_letter_code
_entity_poly.pdbx_strand_id
1 'polypeptide(L)' 'MIPKPDVPPREARPRRVHLVSLGCSKNRVDSEIMLGTLLEHDFTLVDDPADAEVIVVNTCSF' A
#
# COMPACT_ATOMS: atom_id res chain seq x y z
N MET A 1 -17.89 -19.45 -3.37
CA MET A 1 -17.66 -18.51 -2.25
C MET A 1 -16.26 -18.78 -1.75
N ILE A 2 -15.28 -17.94 -2.10
CA ILE A 2 -13.89 -18.13 -1.64
C ILE A 2 -13.86 -17.69 -0.17
N PRO A 3 -13.54 -18.57 0.78
CA PRO A 3 -13.38 -18.17 2.18
C PRO A 3 -12.27 -17.13 2.25
N LYS A 4 -12.55 -15.96 2.85
CA LYS A 4 -11.50 -14.97 3.11
C LYS A 4 -10.53 -15.57 4.13
N PRO A 5 -9.22 -15.45 3.93
CA PRO A 5 -8.24 -15.92 4.90
C PRO A 5 -8.49 -15.23 6.25
N ASP A 6 -8.37 -15.98 7.35
CA ASP A 6 -8.45 -15.47 8.70
C ASP A 6 -7.29 -14.49 8.93
N VAL A 7 -7.57 -13.20 8.74
CA VAL A 7 -6.61 -12.13 9.04
C VAL A 7 -6.58 -11.97 10.55
N PRO A 8 -5.44 -12.22 11.23
CA PRO A 8 -5.35 -12.09 12.67
C PRO A 8 -5.66 -10.65 13.12
N PRO A 9 -6.13 -10.44 14.36
CA PRO A 9 -6.39 -9.11 14.90
C PRO A 9 -5.16 -8.20 14.75
N ARG A 10 -5.35 -7.01 14.18
CA ARG A 10 -4.27 -6.03 13.92
C ARG A 10 -3.55 -5.68 15.23
N GLU A 11 -2.25 -5.99 15.31
CA GLU A 11 -1.37 -5.42 16.34
C GLU A 11 -1.19 -3.91 16.11
N ALA A 12 -1.11 -3.14 17.19
CA ALA A 12 -1.09 -1.66 17.19
C ALA A 12 0.28 -1.05 16.78
N ARG A 13 0.98 -1.65 15.81
CA ARG A 13 2.26 -1.12 15.31
C ARG A 13 2.07 -0.45 13.96
N PRO A 14 2.80 0.67 13.71
CA PRO A 14 2.76 1.29 12.41
C PRO A 14 3.32 0.35 11.36
N ARG A 15 2.56 0.11 10.29
CA ARG A 15 2.91 -0.90 9.28
C ARG A 15 3.76 -0.28 8.19
N ARG A 16 4.92 -0.87 7.92
CA ARG A 16 5.81 -0.42 6.84
C ARG A 16 5.22 -0.81 5.48
N VAL A 17 4.96 0.18 4.64
CA VAL A 17 4.36 -0.01 3.32
C VAL A 17 5.28 0.51 2.22
N HIS A 18 5.40 -0.25 1.14
CA HIS A 18 6.07 0.20 -0.08
C HIS A 18 5.04 0.29 -1.22
N LEU A 19 5.07 1.38 -1.97
CA LEU A 19 4.15 1.60 -3.09
C LEU A 19 4.91 1.61 -4.41
N VAL A 20 4.56 0.68 -5.28
CA VAL A 20 5.04 0.59 -6.66
C VAL A 20 3.90 1.03 -7.58
N SER A 21 4.13 2.07 -8.38
CA SER A 21 3.17 2.49 -9.41
C SER A 21 3.68 2.07 -10.79
N LEU A 22 2.98 1.13 -11.42
CA LEU A 22 3.25 0.64 -12.78
C LEU A 22 2.18 1.20 -13.73
N GLY A 23 2.28 2.48 -14.08
CA GLY A 23 1.26 3.18 -14.87
C GLY A 23 1.76 4.45 -15.57
N CYS A 24 0.88 5.14 -16.28
CA CYS A 24 1.19 6.41 -16.94
C CYS A 24 1.09 7.60 -15.96
N SER A 25 1.42 8.82 -16.42
CA SER A 25 1.39 10.05 -15.63
C SER A 25 0.04 10.33 -14.92
N LYS A 26 -1.07 9.77 -15.42
CA LYS A 26 -2.39 9.89 -14.80
C LYS A 26 -2.50 9.14 -13.45
N ASN A 27 -1.73 8.07 -13.25
CA ASN A 27 -1.78 7.23 -12.03
C ASN A 27 -1.00 7.80 -10.84
N ARG A 28 -0.28 8.91 -11.06
CA ARG A 28 0.59 9.50 -10.05
C ARG A 28 -0.20 10.20 -8.95
N VAL A 29 -1.23 10.97 -9.32
CA VAL A 29 -2.10 11.67 -8.37
C VAL A 29 -2.86 10.66 -7.50
N ASP A 30 -3.36 9.57 -8.09
CA ASP A 30 -4.04 8.51 -7.35
C ASP A 30 -3.11 7.83 -6.34
N SER A 31 -1.84 7.64 -6.71
CA SER A 31 -0.81 7.09 -5.82
C SER A 31 -0.50 8.05 -4.65
N GLU A 32 -0.44 9.36 -4.90
CA GLU A 32 -0.22 10.38 -3.87
C GLU A 32 -1.39 10.45 -2.88
N ILE A 33 -2.64 10.39 -3.37
CA ILE A 33 -3.85 10.34 -2.53
C ILE A 33 -3.85 9.07 -1.65
N MET A 34 -3.50 7.93 -2.25
CA MET A 34 -3.42 6.66 -1.53
C MET A 34 -2.35 6.70 -0.43
N LEU A 35 -1.17 7.26 -0.72
CA LEU A 35 -0.11 7.45 0.27
C LEU A 35 -0.55 8.37 1.41
N GLY A 36 -1.21 9.49 1.11
CA GLY A 36 -1.74 10.40 2.13
C GLY A 36 -2.68 9.68 3.10
N THR A 37 -3.61 8.89 2.56
CA THR A 37 -4.56 8.09 3.37
C THR A 37 -3.83 7.06 4.24
N LEU A 38 -2.81 6.39 3.70
CA LEU A 38 -2.02 5.41 4.46
C LEU A 38 -1.27 6.07 5.63
N LEU A 39 -0.67 7.24 5.40
CA LEU A 39 0.04 8.00 6.43
C LEU A 39 -0.90 8.47 7.57
N GLU A 40 -2.16 8.77 7.26
CA GLU A 40 -3.20 9.11 8.27
C GLU A 40 -3.63 7.91 9.13
N HIS A 41 -3.39 6.69 8.66
CA HIS A 41 -3.82 5.43 9.30
C HIS A 41 -2.65 4.64 9.91
N ASP A 42 -1.64 5.33 10.42
CA ASP A 42 -0.46 4.76 11.08
C ASP A 42 0.37 3.84 10.17
N PHE A 43 0.42 4.08 8.86
CA PHE A 43 1.41 3.42 8.01
C PHE A 43 2.67 4.28 7.89
N THR A 44 3.80 3.62 7.74
CA THR A 44 5.09 4.26 7.45
C THR A 44 5.54 3.88 6.06
N LEU A 45 5.80 4.86 5.21
CA LEU A 45 6.33 4.61 3.87
C LEU A 45 7.79 4.18 3.95
N VAL A 46 8.15 3.12 3.24
CA VAL A 46 9.54 2.68 3.04
C VAL A 46 9.88 2.64 1.56
N ASP A 47 11.10 3.07 1.23
CA ASP A 47 11.58 3.13 -0.15
C ASP A 47 12.09 1.78 -0.66
N ASP A 48 12.66 0.94 0.23
CA ASP A 48 13.09 -0.41 -0.12
C ASP A 48 11.93 -1.40 0.08
N PRO A 49 11.50 -2.14 -0.98
CA PRO A 49 10.49 -3.18 -0.83
C PRO A 49 10.89 -4.30 0.15
N ALA A 50 12.19 -4.52 0.41
CA ALA A 50 12.66 -5.50 1.38
C ALA A 50 12.35 -5.11 2.83
N ASP A 51 12.17 -3.81 3.09
CA ASP A 51 11.77 -3.29 4.40
C ASP A 51 10.25 -3.24 4.60
N ALA A 52 9.46 -3.60 3.58
CA ALA A 52 8.02 -3.49 3.63
C ALA A 52 7.36 -4.74 4.23
N GLU A 53 6.33 -4.53 5.06
CA GLU A 53 5.41 -5.59 5.47
C GLU A 53 4.28 -5.78 4.45
N VAL A 54 3.95 -4.71 3.72
CA VAL A 54 2.93 -4.70 2.68
C VAL A 54 3.47 -3.95 1.46
N ILE A 55 3.31 -4.56 0.28
CA ILE A 55 3.62 -3.90 -1.00
C ILE A 55 2.31 -3.62 -1.73
N VAL A 56 2.11 -2.37 -2.12
CA VAL A 56 0.97 -1.95 -2.94
C VAL A 56 1.47 -1.75 -4.37
N VAL A 57 0.90 -2.51 -5.31
CA VAL A 57 1.20 -2.36 -6.74
C VAL A 57 0.01 -1.67 -7.41
N ASN A 58 0.16 -0.38 -7.72
CA ASN A 58 -0.85 0.40 -8.43
C ASN A 58 -0.59 0.33 -9.94
N THR A 59 -1.41 -0.43 -10.67
CA THR A 59 -1.28 -0.62 -12.12
C THR A 59 -2.41 0.08 -12.87
N CYS A 60 -2.15 0.66 -14.04
CA CYS A 60 -3.23 1.01 -14.99
C CYS A 60 -3.46 -0.12 -15.98
N SER A 61 -4.72 -0.52 -16.18
CA SER A 61 -5.15 -1.20 -17.41
C SER A 61 -5.37 -0.16 -18.51
N PHE A 62 -4.89 -0.45 -19.72
CA PHE A 62 -5.15 0.36 -20.92
C PHE A 62 -6.62 0.31 -21.35
#